data_AF-A0A350Y3B1-F1
#
_entry.id   AF-A0A350Y3B1-F1
#
_cell.length_a   1.000
_cell.length_b   1.000
_cell.length_c   1.000
_cell.angle_alpha   90.00
_cell.angle_beta   90.00
_cell.angle_gamma   90.00
#
_symmetry.space_group_name_H-M   'P 1'
#
loop_
_entity.id
_entity.type
_entity.pdbx_description
1 polymer ?
#
loop_
_entity_poly.entity_id
_entity_poly.type
_entity_poly.pdbx_seq_one_letter_code
_entity_poly.pdbx_strand_id
1 'polypeptide(L)'
;MQPEDFKKAPSYSVSLHLFLWLCLMRLSELKERVYEAWEALSTYNSALVQPENFNKEVRAFGDLRFRATWQKAYAAFVARNIFDSNSDNRTLITVQLYFSPSRWDWELRQEILDQFLAIPEGLDCIINGLEQIFSYPINQEEQEKAYGVFELVQEQSRQSARVAVGFVRQLGGVDSSRAS
;
A
#
# COMPACT_ATOMS: atom_id res chain seq x y z
N MET A 1 52.34 18.73 2.95
CA MET A 1 51.65 18.56 4.24
C MET A 1 50.31 17.89 3.96
N GLN A 2 50.28 16.56 4.10
CA GLN A 2 49.06 15.83 4.51
C GLN A 2 49.24 15.57 6.01
N PRO A 3 48.17 15.56 6.83
CA PRO A 3 47.42 14.32 7.05
C PRO A 3 45.89 14.48 7.31
N GLU A 4 45.15 13.39 7.03
CA GLU A 4 44.08 12.78 7.85
C GLU A 4 43.03 13.71 8.52
N ASP A 5 41.72 13.67 8.23
CA ASP A 5 40.78 12.66 8.74
C ASP A 5 39.36 12.99 8.21
N PHE A 6 38.99 12.56 7.00
CA PHE A 6 37.57 12.42 6.67
C PHE A 6 37.14 11.03 7.10
N LYS A 7 36.94 10.87 8.41
CA LYS A 7 36.33 9.69 9.01
C LYS A 7 34.94 9.49 8.41
N LYS A 8 34.79 8.36 7.71
CA LYS A 8 33.54 7.64 7.49
C LYS A 8 32.66 7.71 8.74
N ALA A 9 31.43 8.19 8.59
CA ALA A 9 30.32 7.80 9.44
C ALA A 9 29.28 7.08 8.58
N PRO A 10 29.11 5.76 8.72
CA PRO A 10 27.87 5.10 8.33
C PRO A 10 26.94 5.21 9.53
N SER A 11 25.80 5.88 9.43
CA SER A 11 24.79 5.74 10.48
C SER A 11 23.39 5.85 9.91
N TYR A 12 22.79 4.67 9.85
CA TYR A 12 21.41 4.26 9.62
C TYR A 12 20.35 5.07 10.41
N SER A 13 20.33 6.40 10.27
CA SER A 13 19.45 7.29 11.05
C SER A 13 18.14 7.67 10.33
N VAL A 14 18.01 7.39 9.03
CA VAL A 14 16.75 7.64 8.30
C VAL A 14 15.75 6.50 8.56
N SER A 15 16.24 5.28 8.77
CA SER A 15 15.38 4.11 9.03
C SER A 15 14.67 4.17 10.37
N LEU A 16 15.29 4.72 11.43
CA LEU A 16 14.64 4.81 12.74
C LEU A 16 13.57 5.89 12.81
N HIS A 17 13.76 7.04 12.15
CA HIS A 17 12.78 8.12 12.14
C HIS A 17 11.53 7.75 11.30
N LEU A 18 11.70 7.00 10.20
CA LEU A 18 10.59 6.37 9.48
C LEU A 18 9.92 5.26 10.31
N PHE A 19 10.69 4.45 11.05
CA PHE A 19 10.15 3.42 11.96
C PHE A 19 9.41 4.00 13.18
N LEU A 20 9.80 5.19 13.65
CA LEU A 20 9.14 5.91 14.73
C LEU A 20 7.85 6.60 14.26
N TRP A 21 7.74 6.96 12.98
CA TRP A 21 6.51 7.54 12.42
C TRP A 21 5.46 6.49 12.03
N LEU A 22 5.89 5.25 11.77
CA LEU A 22 5.02 4.06 11.75
C LEU A 22 4.15 3.97 13.02
N CYS A 23 4.52 4.59 14.15
CA CYS A 23 3.85 4.50 15.46
C CYS A 23 2.77 5.56 15.78
N LEU A 24 2.23 6.31 14.82
CA LEU A 24 1.27 7.37 15.15
C LEU A 24 -0.09 6.88 15.69
N MET A 25 -0.59 5.75 15.19
CA MET A 25 -1.87 5.19 15.63
C MET A 25 -1.69 4.01 16.59
N ARG A 26 -2.45 4.01 17.69
CA ARG A 26 -2.44 2.90 18.65
C ARG A 26 -3.00 1.64 17.99
N LEU A 27 -2.54 0.47 18.42
CA LEU A 27 -3.04 -0.81 17.89
C LEU A 27 -4.56 -0.97 18.10
N SER A 28 -5.11 -0.43 19.19
CA SER A 28 -6.56 -0.44 19.45
C SER A 28 -7.34 0.34 18.39
N GLU A 29 -6.88 1.55 18.07
CA GLU A 29 -7.49 2.41 17.04
C GLU A 29 -7.37 1.73 15.66
N LEU A 30 -6.24 1.09 15.35
CA LEU A 30 -6.09 0.36 14.09
C LEU A 30 -7.10 -0.79 13.98
N LYS A 31 -7.33 -1.53 15.06
CA LYS A 31 -8.33 -2.61 15.09
C LYS A 31 -9.74 -2.08 14.85
N GLU A 32 -10.06 -0.93 15.42
CA GLU A 32 -11.35 -0.25 15.20
C GLU A 32 -11.51 0.15 13.73
N ARG A 33 -10.48 0.77 13.12
CA ARG A 33 -10.49 1.09 11.68
C ARG A 33 -10.62 -0.14 10.78
N VAL A 34 -9.99 -1.25 11.14
CA VAL A 34 -10.12 -2.52 10.41
C VAL A 34 -11.54 -3.05 10.51
N TYR A 35 -12.16 -2.96 11.69
CA TYR A 35 -13.55 -3.35 11.90
C TYR A 35 -14.50 -2.48 11.08
N GLU A 36 -14.35 -1.15 11.11
CA GLU A 36 -15.15 -0.21 10.31
C GLU A 36 -15.07 -0.53 8.81
N ALA A 37 -13.86 -0.77 8.28
CA ALA A 37 -13.67 -1.10 6.87
C ALA A 37 -14.30 -2.45 6.50
N TRP A 38 -14.17 -3.46 7.37
CA TRP A 38 -14.78 -4.78 7.18
C TRP A 38 -16.31 -4.74 7.23
N GLU A 39 -16.87 -3.99 8.18
CA GLU A 39 -18.31 -3.82 8.34
C GLU A 39 -18.92 -3.06 7.17
N ALA A 40 -18.25 -1.99 6.71
CA ALA A 40 -18.66 -1.25 5.51
C ALA A 40 -18.68 -2.16 4.27
N LEU A 41 -17.64 -2.98 4.08
CA LEU A 41 -17.55 -3.91 2.96
C LEU A 41 -18.67 -4.97 3.01
N SER A 42 -18.88 -5.53 4.19
CA SER A 42 -19.91 -6.54 4.41
C SER A 42 -21.31 -5.98 4.15
N THR A 43 -21.58 -4.76 4.63
CA THR A 43 -22.84 -4.06 4.41
C THR A 43 -23.06 -3.73 2.94
N TYR A 44 -22.03 -3.24 2.25
CA TYR A 44 -22.10 -2.96 0.81
C TYR A 44 -22.46 -4.21 0.01
N ASN A 45 -21.83 -5.33 0.34
CA ASN A 45 -22.08 -6.64 -0.28
C ASN A 45 -23.37 -7.32 0.19
N SER A 46 -24.23 -6.62 0.94
CA SER A 46 -25.48 -7.15 1.51
C SER A 46 -25.28 -8.43 2.32
N ALA A 47 -24.08 -8.62 2.88
CA ALA A 47 -23.77 -9.73 3.77
C ALA A 47 -24.29 -9.43 5.17
N LEU A 48 -24.79 -10.46 5.86
CA LEU A 48 -25.15 -10.33 7.27
C LEU A 48 -23.88 -10.16 8.10
N VAL A 49 -23.69 -8.96 8.64
CA VAL A 49 -22.58 -8.65 9.56
C VAL A 49 -22.74 -9.49 10.82
N GLN A 50 -21.79 -10.39 11.04
CA GLN A 50 -21.69 -11.20 12.26
C GLN A 50 -20.33 -10.92 12.90
N PRO A 51 -20.26 -10.11 13.98
CA PRO A 51 -18.99 -9.72 14.61
C PRO A 51 -18.08 -10.90 14.98
N GLU A 52 -18.64 -12.09 15.19
CA GLU A 52 -17.91 -13.33 15.47
C GLU A 52 -17.04 -13.80 14.29
N ASN A 53 -17.35 -13.38 13.07
CA ASN A 53 -16.59 -13.70 11.86
C ASN A 53 -15.42 -12.75 11.63
N PHE A 54 -15.49 -11.52 12.15
CA PHE A 54 -14.46 -10.50 11.96
C PHE A 54 -13.04 -11.02 12.26
N ASN A 55 -12.83 -11.52 13.48
CA ASN A 55 -11.51 -12.04 13.88
C ASN A 55 -11.11 -13.30 13.09
N LYS A 56 -12.04 -14.06 12.51
CA LYS A 56 -11.72 -15.22 11.66
C LYS A 56 -11.21 -14.76 10.30
N GLU A 57 -11.84 -13.76 9.72
CA GLU A 57 -11.43 -13.19 8.43
C GLU A 57 -10.10 -12.45 8.54
N VAL A 58 -9.88 -11.66 9.61
CA VAL A 58 -8.60 -10.97 9.83
C VAL A 58 -7.43 -11.97 9.98
N ARG A 59 -7.66 -13.17 10.52
CA ARG A 59 -6.62 -14.21 10.64
C ARG A 59 -6.09 -14.69 9.29
N ALA A 60 -6.84 -14.52 8.21
CA ALA A 60 -6.35 -14.86 6.87
C ALA A 60 -5.11 -14.02 6.47
N PHE A 61 -4.94 -12.85 7.10
CA PHE A 61 -3.81 -11.95 6.84
C PHE A 61 -2.60 -12.20 7.76
N GLY A 62 -2.74 -13.05 8.79
CA GLY A 62 -1.67 -13.37 9.73
C GLY A 62 -2.12 -13.54 11.19
N ASP A 63 -1.16 -13.46 12.11
CA ASP A 63 -1.40 -13.59 13.56
C ASP A 63 -1.88 -12.26 14.16
N LEU A 64 -3.03 -12.31 14.85
CA LEU A 64 -3.74 -11.15 15.42
C LEU A 64 -2.97 -10.40 16.53
N ARG A 65 -1.86 -10.95 17.03
CA ARG A 65 -0.98 -10.27 17.99
C ARG A 65 -0.10 -9.22 17.32
N PHE A 66 0.16 -9.35 16.02
CA PHE A 66 1.07 -8.47 15.30
C PHE A 66 0.32 -7.34 14.57
N ARG A 67 0.85 -6.12 14.69
CA ARG A 67 0.31 -4.93 14.02
C ARG A 67 0.27 -5.07 12.49
N ALA A 68 1.28 -5.70 11.91
CA ALA A 68 1.38 -5.93 10.47
C ALA A 68 0.16 -6.68 9.91
N THR A 69 -0.36 -7.67 10.66
CA THR A 69 -1.59 -8.39 10.30
C THR A 69 -2.77 -7.44 10.15
N TRP A 70 -2.93 -6.51 11.09
CA TRP A 70 -4.02 -5.53 11.07
C TRP A 70 -3.84 -4.48 9.98
N GLN A 71 -2.62 -4.03 9.71
CA GLN A 71 -2.33 -3.11 8.61
C GLN A 71 -2.67 -3.75 7.26
N LYS A 72 -2.30 -5.01 7.06
CA LYS A 72 -2.61 -5.77 5.84
C LYS A 72 -4.11 -6.01 5.67
N ALA A 73 -4.80 -6.40 6.75
CA ALA A 73 -6.24 -6.57 6.74
C ALA A 73 -6.98 -5.25 6.42
N TYR A 74 -6.56 -4.14 7.05
CA TYR A 74 -7.10 -2.82 6.75
C TYR A 74 -6.95 -2.49 5.27
N ALA A 75 -5.73 -2.62 4.74
CA ALA A 75 -5.45 -2.32 3.35
C ALA A 75 -6.29 -3.15 2.39
N ALA A 76 -6.47 -4.44 2.66
CA ALA A 76 -7.29 -5.33 1.85
C ALA A 76 -8.78 -4.95 1.87
N PHE A 77 -9.34 -4.68 3.04
CA PHE A 77 -10.76 -4.27 3.14
C PHE A 77 -11.00 -2.91 2.51
N VAL A 78 -10.09 -1.94 2.69
CA VAL A 78 -10.20 -0.63 2.05
C VAL A 78 -10.08 -0.74 0.54
N ALA A 79 -9.08 -1.45 0.03
CA ALA A 79 -8.92 -1.67 -1.41
C ALA A 79 -10.19 -2.27 -2.02
N ARG A 80 -10.79 -3.26 -1.34
CA ARG A 80 -12.04 -3.87 -1.78
C ARG A 80 -13.23 -2.92 -1.71
N ASN A 81 -13.39 -2.15 -0.64
CA ASN A 81 -14.43 -1.11 -0.57
C ASN A 81 -14.28 -0.09 -1.70
N ILE A 82 -13.06 0.38 -1.96
CA ILE A 82 -12.79 1.33 -3.05
C ILE A 82 -13.20 0.72 -4.38
N PHE A 83 -12.83 -0.53 -4.64
CA PHE A 83 -13.17 -1.23 -5.89
C PHE A 83 -14.67 -1.46 -6.03
N ASP A 84 -15.30 -2.07 -5.04
CA ASP A 84 -16.71 -2.47 -5.10
C ASP A 84 -17.62 -1.24 -5.19
N SER A 85 -17.27 -0.13 -4.51
CA SER A 85 -18.04 1.12 -4.56
C SER A 85 -17.68 2.04 -5.74
N ASN A 86 -16.70 1.66 -6.56
CA ASN A 86 -16.25 2.48 -7.68
C ASN A 86 -17.32 2.55 -8.79
N SER A 87 -17.84 3.75 -9.04
CA SER A 87 -18.76 4.03 -10.15
C SER A 87 -18.18 5.02 -11.16
N ASP A 88 -17.05 5.65 -10.84
CA ASP A 88 -16.37 6.64 -11.67
C ASP A 88 -14.85 6.57 -11.44
N ASN A 89 -14.12 6.15 -12.48
CA ASN A 89 -12.67 6.00 -12.43
C ASN A 89 -11.94 7.35 -12.24
N ARG A 90 -12.55 8.48 -12.61
CA ARG A 90 -11.94 9.80 -12.33
C ARG A 90 -12.00 10.14 -10.84
N THR A 91 -13.12 9.85 -10.18
CA THR A 91 -13.29 9.96 -8.73
C THR A 91 -12.38 8.98 -7.97
N LEU A 92 -12.19 7.76 -8.50
CA LEU A 92 -11.21 6.81 -7.95
C LEU A 92 -9.83 7.45 -7.80
N ILE A 93 -9.32 8.11 -8.84
CA ILE A 93 -8.00 8.75 -8.81
C ILE A 93 -7.99 10.00 -7.92
N THR A 94 -8.99 10.86 -8.05
CA THR A 94 -8.97 12.19 -7.42
C THR A 94 -9.43 12.21 -5.96
N VAL A 95 -10.07 11.14 -5.49
CA VAL A 95 -10.63 11.07 -4.13
C VAL A 95 -10.15 9.83 -3.40
N GLN A 96 -10.34 8.64 -3.97
CA GLN A 96 -10.16 7.39 -3.21
C GLN A 96 -8.69 6.99 -3.08
N LEU A 97 -7.96 6.98 -4.20
CA LEU A 97 -6.52 6.70 -4.27
C LEU A 97 -5.66 7.97 -4.13
N TYR A 98 -6.29 9.12 -3.91
CA TYR A 98 -5.55 10.33 -3.52
C TYR A 98 -5.18 10.25 -2.04
N PHE A 99 -3.99 9.73 -1.79
CA PHE A 99 -3.39 9.76 -0.46
C PHE A 99 -2.71 11.13 -0.26
N SER A 100 -3.00 11.79 0.85
CA SER A 100 -2.31 13.02 1.27
C SER A 100 -1.52 12.69 2.54
N PRO A 101 -0.32 13.26 2.76
CA PRO A 101 0.43 13.10 4.01
C PRO A 101 -0.35 13.47 5.28
N SER A 102 -1.42 14.26 5.15
CA SER A 102 -2.32 14.60 6.25
C SER A 102 -3.32 13.49 6.61
N ARG A 103 -3.55 12.50 5.73
CA ARG A 103 -4.42 11.37 6.01
C ARG A 103 -3.72 10.40 6.95
N TRP A 104 -4.46 9.85 7.91
CA TRP A 104 -3.90 8.91 8.88
C TRP A 104 -3.36 7.63 8.23
N ASP A 105 -3.97 7.19 7.13
CA ASP A 105 -3.65 5.97 6.39
C ASP A 105 -2.59 6.20 5.32
N TRP A 106 -1.97 7.38 5.28
CA TRP A 106 -0.91 7.72 4.34
C TRP A 106 0.22 6.69 4.32
N GLU A 107 0.65 6.18 5.48
CA GLU A 107 1.69 5.16 5.58
C GLU A 107 1.25 3.79 5.05
N LEU A 108 -0.05 3.55 4.92
CA LEU A 108 -0.62 2.32 4.37
C LEU A 108 -0.89 2.41 2.87
N ARG A 109 -0.71 3.57 2.25
CA ARG A 109 -1.03 3.82 0.82
C ARG A 109 -0.45 2.79 -0.14
N GLN A 110 0.80 2.35 0.11
CA GLN A 110 1.48 1.35 -0.73
C GLN A 110 0.80 -0.01 -0.60
N GLU A 111 0.55 -0.47 0.63
CA GLU A 111 -0.16 -1.73 0.86
C GLU A 111 -1.62 -1.66 0.33
N ILE A 112 -2.32 -0.52 0.47
CA ILE A 112 -3.66 -0.34 -0.09
C ILE A 112 -3.61 -0.46 -1.62
N LEU A 113 -2.64 0.20 -2.27
CA LEU A 113 -2.46 0.11 -3.71
C LEU A 113 -2.11 -1.33 -4.14
N ASP A 114 -1.23 -2.02 -3.41
CA ASP A 114 -0.88 -3.42 -3.68
C ASP A 114 -2.12 -4.33 -3.62
N GLN A 115 -2.93 -4.19 -2.57
CA GLN A 115 -4.16 -4.96 -2.43
C GLN A 115 -5.18 -4.59 -3.53
N PHE A 116 -5.26 -3.32 -3.93
CA PHE A 116 -6.15 -2.88 -5.01
C PHE A 116 -5.74 -3.45 -6.37
N LEU A 117 -4.45 -3.43 -6.68
CA LEU A 117 -3.91 -3.97 -7.92
C LEU A 117 -3.93 -5.50 -7.98
N ALA A 118 -4.04 -6.17 -6.83
CA ALA A 118 -4.29 -7.60 -6.76
C ALA A 118 -5.74 -7.98 -7.13
N ILE A 119 -6.67 -7.02 -7.15
CA ILE A 119 -8.05 -7.25 -7.58
C ILE A 119 -8.07 -7.31 -9.12
N PRO A 120 -8.72 -8.33 -9.72
CA PRO A 120 -8.95 -8.36 -11.17
C PRO A 120 -9.59 -7.04 -11.65
N GLU A 121 -9.10 -6.50 -12.77
CA GLU A 121 -9.53 -5.20 -13.35
C GLU A 121 -9.11 -3.95 -12.55
N GLY A 122 -8.49 -4.08 -11.36
CA GLY A 122 -8.05 -2.93 -10.57
C GLY A 122 -7.08 -2.01 -11.32
N LEU A 123 -6.12 -2.58 -12.07
CA LEU A 123 -5.22 -1.80 -12.92
C LEU A 123 -5.97 -1.06 -14.04
N ASP A 124 -6.94 -1.71 -14.67
CA ASP A 124 -7.72 -1.12 -15.76
C ASP A 124 -8.55 0.06 -15.25
N CYS A 125 -9.11 -0.01 -14.04
CA CYS A 125 -9.76 1.13 -13.39
C CYS A 125 -8.82 2.34 -13.26
N ILE A 126 -7.57 2.11 -12.85
CA ILE A 126 -6.57 3.19 -12.71
C ILE A 126 -6.23 3.79 -14.08
N ILE A 127 -5.96 2.95 -15.08
CA ILE A 127 -5.62 3.41 -16.44
C ILE A 127 -6.75 4.28 -16.99
N ASN A 128 -7.99 3.77 -16.95
CA ASN A 128 -9.16 4.48 -17.45
C ASN A 128 -9.38 5.83 -16.72
N GLY A 129 -9.15 5.87 -15.40
CA GLY A 129 -9.30 7.10 -14.62
C GLY A 129 -8.26 8.15 -14.98
N LEU A 130 -7.01 7.74 -15.17
CA LEU A 130 -5.93 8.63 -15.61
C LEU A 130 -6.19 9.15 -17.03
N GLU A 131 -6.58 8.28 -17.97
CA GLU A 131 -6.93 8.68 -19.33
C GLU A 131 -8.05 9.72 -19.36
N GLN A 132 -9.10 9.55 -18.55
CA GLN A 132 -10.19 10.53 -18.43
C GLN A 132 -9.69 11.90 -17.94
N ILE A 133 -8.79 11.93 -16.95
CA ILE A 133 -8.24 13.18 -16.39
C ILE A 133 -7.39 13.91 -17.45
N PHE A 134 -6.57 13.19 -18.21
CA PHE A 134 -5.68 13.81 -19.20
C PHE A 134 -6.35 14.13 -20.54
N SER A 135 -7.57 13.62 -20.81
CA SER A 135 -8.27 13.81 -22.09
C SER A 135 -9.20 15.03 -22.14
N TYR A 136 -9.59 15.61 -21.00
CA TYR A 136 -10.58 16.71 -20.92
C TYR A 136 -9.95 17.99 -20.34
N PRO A 137 -10.56 19.19 -20.56
CA PRO A 137 -9.95 20.46 -20.19
C PRO A 137 -9.55 20.51 -18.71
N ILE A 138 -8.31 20.95 -18.54
CA ILE A 138 -7.43 20.64 -17.43
C ILE A 138 -7.82 21.45 -16.18
N ASN A 139 -8.35 20.77 -15.17
CA ASN A 139 -8.28 21.28 -13.80
C ASN A 139 -6.89 20.93 -13.24
N GLN A 140 -6.07 21.93 -12.97
CA GLN A 140 -4.70 21.76 -12.48
C GLN A 140 -4.64 20.93 -11.18
N GLU A 141 -5.64 21.09 -10.30
CA GLU A 141 -5.71 20.34 -9.04
C GLU A 141 -5.83 18.83 -9.29
N GLU A 142 -6.60 18.43 -10.30
CA GLU A 142 -6.81 17.02 -10.61
C GLU A 142 -5.59 16.38 -11.26
N GLN A 143 -4.82 17.17 -12.02
CA GLN A 143 -3.54 16.70 -12.54
C GLN A 143 -2.54 16.44 -11.43
N GLU A 144 -2.44 17.34 -10.44
CA GLU A 144 -1.55 17.14 -9.27
C GLU A 144 -1.92 15.85 -8.51
N LYS A 145 -3.22 15.60 -8.31
CA LYS A 145 -3.71 14.35 -7.71
C LYS A 145 -3.37 13.12 -8.55
N ALA A 146 -3.58 13.19 -9.87
CA ALA A 146 -3.25 12.12 -10.79
C ALA A 146 -1.75 11.81 -10.81
N TYR A 147 -0.88 12.83 -10.76
CA TYR A 147 0.56 12.65 -10.64
C TYR A 147 0.95 11.93 -9.35
N GLY A 148 0.30 12.26 -8.22
CA GLY A 148 0.52 11.53 -6.96
C GLY A 148 0.23 10.03 -7.08
N VAL A 149 -0.86 9.64 -7.78
CA VAL A 149 -1.17 8.23 -8.04
C VAL A 149 -0.15 7.61 -9.00
N PHE A 150 0.29 8.34 -10.03
CA PHE A 150 1.31 7.88 -10.97
C PHE A 150 2.64 7.59 -10.28
N GLU A 151 3.10 8.46 -9.39
CA GLU A 151 4.30 8.25 -8.58
C GLU A 151 4.17 7.00 -7.71
N LEU A 152 3.01 6.80 -7.08
CA LEU A 152 2.74 5.64 -6.24
C LEU A 152 2.83 4.32 -7.04
N VAL A 153 2.20 4.25 -8.22
CA VAL A 153 2.27 3.09 -9.13
C VAL A 153 3.70 2.86 -9.64
N GLN A 154 4.43 3.93 -9.95
CA GLN A 154 5.82 3.82 -10.41
C GLN A 154 6.76 3.29 -9.30
N GLU A 155 6.59 3.74 -8.06
CA GLU A 155 7.32 3.22 -6.91
C GLU A 155 7.09 1.73 -6.72
N GLN A 156 5.84 1.29 -6.80
CA GLN A 156 5.44 -0.11 -6.66
C GLN A 156 6.05 -0.99 -7.77
N SER A 157 6.02 -0.53 -9.02
CA SER A 157 6.67 -1.22 -10.15
C SER A 157 8.17 -1.41 -9.93
N ARG A 158 8.86 -0.37 -9.42
CA ARG A 158 10.29 -0.44 -9.08
C ARG A 158 10.57 -1.40 -7.93
N GLN A 159 9.71 -1.45 -6.92
CA GLN A 159 9.85 -2.39 -5.80
C GLN A 159 9.68 -3.83 -6.26
N SER A 160 8.64 -4.10 -7.06
CA SER A 160 8.39 -5.43 -7.64
C SER A 160 9.54 -5.90 -8.53
N ALA A 161 10.08 -5.01 -9.38
CA ALA A 161 11.25 -5.30 -10.20
C ALA A 161 12.51 -5.59 -9.37
N ARG A 162 12.72 -4.87 -8.25
CA ARG A 162 13.85 -5.12 -7.33
C ARG A 162 13.73 -6.47 -6.62
N VAL A 163 12.53 -6.86 -6.21
CA VAL A 163 12.28 -8.18 -5.59
C VAL A 163 12.54 -9.30 -6.61
N ALA A 164 12.08 -9.16 -7.85
CA ALA A 164 12.36 -10.12 -8.92
C ALA A 164 13.87 -10.26 -9.19
N VAL A 165 14.62 -9.16 -9.23
CA VAL A 165 16.09 -9.19 -9.43
C VAL A 165 16.81 -9.80 -8.22
N GLY A 166 16.35 -9.54 -6.99
CA GLY A 166 16.90 -10.13 -5.77
C GLY A 166 16.73 -11.65 -5.72
N PHE A 167 15.56 -12.16 -6.12
CA PHE A 167 15.25 -13.59 -6.18
C PHE A 167 16.10 -14.31 -7.24
N VAL A 168 16.28 -13.72 -8.42
CA VAL A 168 17.17 -14.26 -9.48
C VAL A 168 18.63 -14.32 -9.00
N ARG A 169 19.10 -13.32 -8.25
CA ARG A 169 20.47 -13.30 -7.71
C ARG A 169 20.69 -14.35 -6.61
N GLN A 170 19.64 -14.72 -5.88
CA GLN A 170 19.69 -15.77 -4.85
C GLN A 170 19.66 -17.18 -5.45
N LEU A 171 18.98 -17.37 -6.59
CA LEU A 171 18.99 -18.64 -7.33
C LEU A 171 20.28 -18.85 -8.14
N GLY A 172 20.95 -17.79 -8.59
CA GLY A 172 22.25 -17.87 -9.27
C GLY A 172 23.45 -18.12 -8.34
N GLY A 173 23.24 -18.15 -7.01
CA GLY A 173 24.30 -18.33 -6.01
C GLY A 173 24.46 -19.76 -5.47
N VAL A 174 23.64 -20.72 -5.92
CA VAL A 174 23.64 -22.10 -5.36
C VAL A 174 24.44 -23.10 -6.21
N ASP A 175 24.81 -22.79 -7.46
CA ASP A 175 25.63 -23.66 -8.31
C ASP A 175 27.06 -23.12 -8.47
N SER A 176 27.89 -23.28 -7.44
CA SER A 176 29.35 -23.48 -7.60
C SER A 176 30.04 -23.72 -6.25
N SER A 177 29.83 -24.89 -5.64
CA SER A 177 30.83 -25.49 -4.72
C SER A 177 30.43 -26.91 -4.31
N ARG A 178 30.39 -27.84 -5.28
CA ARG A 178 30.56 -29.26 -4.97
C ARG A 178 31.10 -30.03 -6.17
N ALA A 179 32.40 -29.90 -6.42
CA ALA A 179 33.20 -30.91 -7.12
C ALA A 179 34.69 -30.57 -7.00
N SER A 180 35.34 -31.12 -5.97
CA SER A 180 36.64 -31.83 -5.99
C SER A 180 37.17 -31.93 -4.57
#